data_AF-A0A521X014-F1
#
_entry.id   AF-A0A521X014-F1
#
_cell.length_a   1.000
_cell.length_b   1.000
_cell.length_c   1.000
_cell.angle_alpha   90.00
_cell.angle_beta   90.00
_cell.angle_gamma   90.00
#
_symmetry.space_group_name_H-M   'P 1'
#
loop_
_entity.id
_entity.type
_entity.pdbx_description
1 polymer ?
#
loop_
_entity_poly.entity_id
_entity_poly.type
_entity_poly.pdbx_seq_one_letter_code
_entity_poly.pdbx_strand_id
1 'polypeptide(L)'
;MNFMGVGPAEIIVILVVALVVVGPERLPRLAADIARTIRELRKYTSSITAEFTEVIQDFEKDTAGERSQWKEIGEGLTSATRSVTDALRAARDDAGPSATAPASTTPALPEPGAAAPASGTWKDIPEPGLHAEPSANGASAPPVDEPR
;
A
#
# COMPACT_ATOMS: atom_id res chain seq x y z
N MET A 1 27.19 11.03 -24.24
CA MET A 1 26.22 10.26 -23.44
C MET A 1 24.87 10.33 -24.12
N ASN A 2 24.35 9.22 -24.65
CA ASN A 2 23.00 9.14 -25.20
C ASN A 2 22.06 8.83 -24.03
N PHE A 3 21.43 9.86 -23.46
CA PHE A 3 20.42 9.67 -22.42
C PHE A 3 19.22 8.99 -23.07
N MET A 4 18.97 7.73 -22.73
CA MET A 4 17.81 6.96 -23.20
C MET A 4 17.82 6.60 -24.70
N GLY A 5 18.99 6.29 -25.27
CA GLY A 5 19.10 5.87 -26.68
C GLY A 5 18.73 6.95 -27.71
N VAL A 6 18.42 8.17 -27.24
CA VAL A 6 18.03 9.32 -28.04
C VAL A 6 19.09 10.40 -27.79
N GLY A 7 19.87 10.71 -28.83
CA GLY A 7 20.78 11.83 -28.83
C GLY A 7 20.09 13.12 -29.31
N PRO A 8 20.80 14.26 -29.26
CA PRO A 8 20.31 15.52 -29.84
C PRO A 8 19.92 15.39 -31.31
N ALA A 9 20.61 14.53 -32.07
CA ALA A 9 20.30 14.26 -33.47
C ALA A 9 18.95 13.55 -33.65
N GLU A 10 18.67 12.53 -32.84
CA GLU A 10 17.41 11.80 -32.86
C GLU A 10 16.22 12.69 -32.46
N ILE A 11 16.39 13.59 -31.49
CA ILE A 11 15.39 14.62 -31.15
C ILE A 11 15.05 15.48 -32.38
N ILE A 12 16.05 15.93 -33.14
CA ILE A 12 15.84 16.75 -34.34
C ILE A 12 15.04 15.97 -35.39
N VAL A 13 15.35 14.70 -35.62
CA VAL A 13 14.62 13.86 -36.58
C VAL A 13 13.14 13.74 -36.18
N ILE A 14 12.86 13.47 -34.90
CA ILE A 14 11.48 13.38 -34.38
C ILE A 14 10.77 14.73 -34.53
N LEU A 15 11.45 15.85 -34.26
CA LEU A 15 10.90 17.19 -34.47
C LEU A 15 10.52 17.42 -35.93
N VAL A 16 11.38 17.06 -36.88
CA VAL A 16 11.08 17.20 -38.32
C VAL A 16 9.86 16.36 -38.70
N VAL A 17 9.78 15.11 -38.26
CA VAL A 17 8.61 14.24 -38.53
C VAL A 17 7.34 14.84 -37.92
N ALA A 18 7.40 15.30 -36.67
CA ALA A 18 6.27 15.94 -36.00
C ALA A 18 5.84 17.23 -36.72
N LEU A 19 6.79 18.04 -37.19
CA LEU A 19 6.54 19.26 -37.97
C LEU A 19 5.88 18.96 -39.31
N VAL A 20 6.21 17.84 -39.97
CA VAL A 20 5.58 17.45 -41.23
C VAL A 20 4.15 16.94 -41.02
N VAL A 21 3.94 16.10 -39.99
CA VAL A 21 2.63 15.49 -39.71
C VAL A 21 1.65 16.52 -39.15
N VAL A 22 2.09 17.31 -38.18
CA VAL A 22 1.25 18.28 -37.47
C VAL A 22 1.28 19.65 -38.16
N GLY A 23 2.44 20.05 -38.69
CA GLY A 23 2.68 21.36 -39.29
C GLY A 23 3.55 22.26 -38.40
N PRO A 24 4.46 23.07 -38.98
CA PRO A 24 5.38 23.94 -38.24
C PRO A 24 4.70 25.06 -37.45
N GLU A 25 3.53 25.52 -37.91
CA GLU A 25 2.75 26.54 -37.20
C GLU A 25 1.84 25.93 -36.12
N ARG A 26 1.51 24.63 -36.23
CA ARG A 26 0.54 23.97 -35.35
C ARG A 26 1.17 23.45 -34.07
N LEU A 27 2.38 22.87 -34.13
CA LEU A 27 3.11 22.44 -32.93
C LEU A 27 3.28 23.55 -31.87
N PRO A 28 3.78 24.75 -32.19
CA PRO A 28 3.95 25.81 -31.19
C PRO A 28 2.60 26.30 -30.66
N ARG A 29 1.55 26.29 -31.48
CA ARG A 29 0.20 26.66 -31.06
C ARG A 29 -0.39 25.64 -30.07
N LEU A 30 -0.31 24.35 -30.38
CA LEU A 30 -0.73 23.27 -29.46
C LEU A 30 0.07 23.29 -28.16
N ALA A 31 1.39 23.49 -28.24
CA ALA A 31 2.24 23.61 -27.06
C ALA A 31 1.85 24.82 -26.20
N ALA A 32 1.52 25.96 -26.82
CA ALA A 32 1.06 27.15 -26.11
C ALA A 32 -0.29 26.91 -25.40
N ASP A 33 -1.21 26.19 -26.05
CA ASP A 33 -2.52 25.85 -25.46
C ASP A 33 -2.36 24.90 -24.27
N ILE A 34 -1.56 23.83 -24.42
CA ILE A 34 -1.24 22.90 -23.33
C ILE A 34 -0.51 23.62 -22.19
N ALA A 35 0.44 24.50 -22.52
CA ALA A 35 1.19 25.26 -21.53
C ALA A 35 0.30 26.21 -20.73
N ARG A 36 -0.72 26.82 -21.34
CA ARG A 36 -1.73 27.63 -20.61
C ARG A 36 -2.51 26.77 -19.63
N THR A 37 -2.98 25.60 -20.05
CA THR A 37 -3.67 24.65 -19.15
C THR A 37 -2.77 24.21 -18.01
N ILE A 38 -1.52 23.82 -18.28
CA ILE A 38 -0.56 23.44 -17.23
C ILE A 38 -0.26 24.63 -16.31
N ARG A 39 -0.18 25.86 -16.83
CA ARG A 39 0.03 27.09 -16.05
C ARG A 39 -1.13 27.34 -15.09
N GLU A 40 -2.36 27.13 -15.55
CA GLU A 40 -3.57 27.24 -14.74
C GLU A 40 -3.62 26.15 -13.68
N LEU A 41 -3.40 24.89 -14.07
CA LEU A 41 -3.28 23.76 -13.14
C LEU A 41 -2.22 24.03 -12.07
N ARG A 42 -1.03 24.49 -12.45
CA ARG A 42 0.05 24.84 -11.49
C ARG A 42 -0.36 25.94 -10.52
N LYS A 43 -1.17 26.92 -10.94
CA LYS A 43 -1.68 27.96 -10.03
C LYS A 43 -2.65 27.37 -9.00
N TYR A 44 -3.58 26.51 -9.43
CA TYR A 44 -4.50 25.81 -8.52
C TYR A 44 -3.76 24.81 -7.61
N THR A 45 -2.78 24.08 -8.14
CA THR A 45 -1.93 23.20 -7.35
C THR A 45 -1.07 23.99 -6.37
N SER A 46 -0.64 25.21 -6.72
CA SER A 46 0.16 26.05 -5.82
C SER A 46 -0.63 26.53 -4.61
N SER A 47 -1.94 26.83 -4.73
CA SER A 47 -2.77 27.15 -3.58
C SER A 47 -3.00 25.91 -2.70
N ILE A 48 -3.28 24.76 -3.31
CA ILE A 48 -3.39 23.48 -2.58
C ILE A 48 -2.08 23.14 -1.89
N THR A 49 -0.94 23.32 -2.54
CA THR A 49 0.38 23.05 -1.96
C THR A 49 0.69 24.02 -0.84
N ALA A 50 0.27 25.28 -0.91
CA ALA A 50 0.44 26.24 0.18
C ALA A 50 -0.39 25.83 1.42
N GLU A 51 -1.66 25.49 1.21
CA GLU A 51 -2.55 24.98 2.28
C GLU A 51 -2.05 23.63 2.83
N PHE A 52 -1.59 22.71 1.97
CA PHE A 52 -0.98 21.45 2.40
C PHE A 52 0.34 21.66 3.13
N THR A 53 1.15 22.64 2.74
CA THR A 53 2.42 22.92 3.43
C THR A 53 2.15 23.45 4.82
N GLU A 54 1.16 24.33 4.99
CA GLU A 54 0.74 24.83 6.31
C GLU A 54 0.19 23.71 7.19
N VAL A 55 -0.68 22.86 6.63
CA VAL A 55 -1.23 21.69 7.32
C VAL A 55 -0.14 20.66 7.66
N ILE A 56 0.77 20.34 6.73
CA ILE A 56 1.91 19.44 6.99
C ILE A 56 2.83 20.03 8.05
N GLN A 57 3.08 21.33 8.04
CA GLN A 57 3.92 21.98 9.03
C GLN A 57 3.28 22.00 10.42
N ASP A 58 1.95 22.11 10.51
CA ASP A 58 1.21 21.96 11.77
C ASP A 58 1.15 20.50 12.23
N PHE A 59 0.95 19.55 11.32
CA PHE A 59 1.12 18.13 11.63
C PHE A 59 2.55 17.82 12.09
N GLU A 60 3.60 18.37 11.48
CA GLU A 60 4.98 18.17 11.92
C GLU A 60 5.23 18.75 13.32
N LYS A 61 4.59 19.86 13.71
CA LYS A 61 4.67 20.40 15.07
C LYS A 61 3.96 19.50 16.09
N ASP A 62 2.79 18.97 15.75
CA ASP A 62 2.06 18.03 16.60
C ASP A 62 2.80 16.68 16.70
N THR A 63 3.33 16.20 15.58
CA THR A 63 4.11 14.96 15.53
C THR A 63 5.49 15.14 16.17
N ALA A 64 6.07 16.33 16.22
CA ALA A 64 7.34 16.58 16.93
C ALA A 64 7.18 16.34 18.44
N GLY A 65 6.03 16.73 19.02
CA GLY A 65 5.67 16.41 20.41
C GLY A 65 5.46 14.91 20.62
N GLU A 66 4.82 14.24 19.67
CA GLU A 66 4.64 12.78 19.71
C GLU A 66 5.98 12.04 19.54
N ARG A 67 6.86 12.49 18.65
CA ARG A 67 8.16 11.88 18.36
C ARG A 67 9.13 11.95 19.54
N SER A 68 9.00 12.98 20.39
CA SER A 68 9.70 13.03 21.68
C SER A 68 9.18 11.98 22.66
N GLN A 69 7.85 11.79 22.77
CA GLN A 69 7.28 10.73 23.62
C GLN A 69 7.65 9.33 23.10
N TRP A 70 7.61 9.11 21.78
CA TRP A 70 8.03 7.86 21.15
C TRP A 70 9.54 7.57 21.33
N LYS A 71 10.39 8.60 21.35
CA LYS A 71 11.82 8.45 21.68
C LYS A 71 12.03 8.04 23.13
N GLU A 72 11.31 8.67 24.06
CA GLU A 72 11.41 8.38 25.49
C GLU A 72 10.93 6.95 25.82
N ILE A 73 9.86 6.49 25.15
CA ILE A 73 9.38 5.10 25.21
C ILE A 73 10.42 4.13 24.61
N GLY A 74 11.01 4.47 23.46
CA GLY A 74 12.03 3.65 22.81
C GLY A 74 13.33 3.51 23.63
N GLU A 75 13.76 4.60 24.27
CA GLU A 75 14.90 4.62 25.18
C GLU A 75 14.62 3.85 26.47
N GLY A 76 13.40 3.97 27.03
CA GLY A 76 12.95 3.19 28.18
C GLY A 76 12.88 1.69 27.90
N LEU A 77 12.36 1.29 26.74
CA LEU A 77 12.25 -0.10 26.32
C LEU A 77 13.63 -0.71 26.03
N THR A 78 14.52 0.03 25.38
CA THR A 78 15.91 -0.40 25.13
C THR A 78 16.65 -0.60 26.45
N SER A 79 16.44 0.29 27.41
CA SER A 79 17.06 0.22 28.74
C SER A 79 16.53 -0.95 29.56
N ALA A 80 15.21 -1.19 29.53
CA ALA A 80 14.59 -2.36 30.16
C ALA A 80 15.04 -3.69 29.53
N THR A 81 15.20 -3.72 28.19
CA THR A 81 15.68 -4.91 27.49
C THR A 81 17.15 -5.21 27.84
N ARG A 82 17.99 -4.17 27.96
CA ARG A 82 19.37 -4.31 28.43
C ARG A 82 19.44 -4.80 29.87
N SER A 83 18.66 -4.23 30.78
CA SER A 83 18.71 -4.62 32.19
C SER A 83 18.27 -6.07 32.42
N VAL A 84 17.28 -6.56 31.69
CA VAL A 84 16.88 -7.98 31.71
C VAL A 84 17.97 -8.86 31.13
N THR A 85 18.59 -8.45 30.02
CA THR A 85 19.69 -9.20 29.38
C THR A 85 20.91 -9.29 30.30
N ASP A 86 21.27 -8.19 30.97
CA ASP A 86 22.37 -8.13 31.91
C ASP A 86 22.09 -8.95 33.17
N ALA A 87 20.85 -8.92 33.68
CA ALA A 87 20.43 -9.75 34.81
C ALA A 87 20.47 -11.25 34.47
N LEU A 88 20.02 -11.65 33.28
CA LEU A 88 20.13 -13.03 32.81
C LEU A 88 21.58 -13.46 32.60
N ARG A 89 22.43 -12.55 32.11
CA ARG A 89 23.85 -12.81 31.89
C ARG A 89 24.59 -12.97 33.21
N ALA A 90 24.34 -12.08 34.18
CA ALA A 90 24.86 -12.18 35.54
C ALA A 90 24.39 -13.49 36.21
N ALA A 91 23.10 -13.84 36.11
CA ALA A 91 22.59 -15.09 36.64
C ALA A 91 23.21 -16.34 35.98
N ARG A 92 23.59 -16.26 34.69
CA ARG A 92 24.29 -17.33 33.98
C ARG A 92 25.77 -17.43 34.36
N ASP A 93 26.41 -16.29 34.59
CA ASP A 93 27.82 -16.22 34.98
C ASP A 93 28.01 -16.63 36.46
N ASP A 94 27.04 -16.35 37.34
CA ASP A 94 26.96 -16.86 38.72
C ASP A 94 26.56 -18.35 38.79
N ALA A 95 25.76 -18.82 37.82
CA ALA A 95 25.38 -20.23 37.70
C ALA A 95 26.32 -21.03 36.78
N GLY A 96 27.64 -20.92 36.99
CA GLY A 96 28.68 -21.63 36.24
C GLY A 96 28.38 -23.12 35.98
N PRO A 97 28.99 -23.74 34.95
CA PRO A 97 28.55 -25.03 34.41
C PRO A 97 28.84 -26.16 35.40
N SER A 98 27.93 -26.41 36.33
CA SER A 98 27.96 -27.56 37.21
C SER A 98 26.56 -27.90 37.67
N ALA A 99 26.06 -28.96 37.02
CA ALA A 99 25.31 -30.07 37.60
C ALA A 99 24.15 -29.72 38.55
N THR A 100 22.94 -30.13 38.18
CA THR A 100 22.36 -31.45 38.54
C THR A 100 20.85 -31.39 38.29
N ALA A 101 20.32 -32.37 37.57
CA ALA A 101 18.89 -32.54 37.34
C ALA A 101 18.08 -32.65 38.65
N PRO A 102 16.80 -32.25 38.61
CA PRO A 102 15.78 -33.16 39.12
C PRO A 102 14.77 -33.46 38.00
N ALA A 103 14.82 -34.70 37.53
CA ALA A 103 13.67 -35.35 36.94
C ALA A 103 12.62 -35.58 38.03
N SER A 104 11.35 -35.26 37.72
CA SER A 104 10.07 -35.74 38.32
C SER A 104 9.01 -34.69 37.93
N THR A 105 7.85 -34.95 37.34
CA THR A 105 7.04 -36.16 37.20
C THR A 105 6.02 -35.92 36.08
N THR A 106 5.89 -36.88 35.18
CA THR A 106 4.84 -37.00 34.15
C THR A 106 3.49 -37.36 34.79
N PRO A 107 2.39 -36.74 34.34
CA PRO A 107 1.24 -37.53 33.88
C PRO A 107 0.81 -37.05 32.48
N ALA A 108 1.20 -37.74 31.41
CA ALA A 108 0.46 -38.85 30.81
C ALA A 108 -0.97 -38.45 30.40
N LEU A 109 -1.07 -37.71 29.30
CA LEU A 109 -2.30 -37.60 28.51
C LEU A 109 -2.28 -38.74 27.47
N PRO A 110 -3.28 -39.64 27.44
CA PRO A 110 -3.30 -40.73 26.48
C PRO A 110 -3.51 -40.21 25.06
N GLU A 111 -2.55 -40.48 24.19
CA GLU A 111 -2.75 -40.47 22.75
C GLU A 111 -3.65 -41.64 22.34
N PRO A 112 -4.63 -41.40 21.47
CA PRO A 112 -5.10 -42.41 20.54
C PRO A 112 -4.73 -42.00 19.12
N GLY A 113 -3.80 -42.75 18.54
CA GLY A 113 -3.94 -43.20 17.15
C GLY A 113 -3.33 -42.30 16.08
N ALA A 114 -2.05 -42.53 15.82
CA ALA A 114 -1.42 -42.28 14.54
C ALA A 114 -2.26 -42.79 13.35
N ALA A 115 -2.41 -41.95 12.31
CA ALA A 115 -2.10 -42.28 10.91
C ALA A 115 -2.72 -41.25 9.94
N ALA A 116 -1.88 -40.42 9.33
CA ALA A 116 -2.06 -39.98 7.94
C ALA A 116 -1.94 -41.21 6.99
N PRO A 117 -2.24 -41.18 5.67
CA PRO A 117 -2.41 -40.01 4.80
C PRO A 117 -3.52 -40.14 3.72
N ALA A 118 -3.98 -39.03 3.15
CA ALA A 118 -4.51 -39.07 1.77
C ALA A 118 -4.49 -37.69 1.12
N SER A 119 -3.62 -37.56 0.13
CA SER A 119 -3.55 -36.50 -0.87
C SER A 119 -4.88 -36.38 -1.62
N GLY A 120 -5.48 -35.19 -1.63
CA GLY A 120 -6.68 -34.86 -2.39
C GLY A 120 -6.39 -33.75 -3.40
N THR A 121 -6.45 -34.12 -4.66
CA THR A 121 -6.18 -33.33 -5.86
C THR A 121 -7.17 -32.18 -6.03
N TRP A 122 -6.70 -30.92 -6.13
CA TRP A 122 -7.53 -29.73 -6.37
C TRP A 122 -7.98 -29.60 -7.85
N LYS A 123 -8.43 -30.69 -8.47
CA LYS A 123 -8.73 -30.79 -9.91
C LYS A 123 -10.21 -30.71 -10.25
N ASP A 124 -11.04 -30.12 -9.39
CA ASP A 124 -12.46 -29.86 -9.70
C ASP A 124 -12.90 -28.51 -9.12
N ILE A 125 -12.37 -27.41 -9.68
CA ILE A 125 -13.03 -26.10 -9.60
C ILE A 125 -13.90 -25.99 -10.86
N PRO A 126 -15.23 -26.20 -10.80
CA PRO A 126 -16.10 -25.85 -11.90
C PRO A 126 -16.17 -24.32 -12.01
N GLU A 127 -15.94 -23.82 -13.22
CA GLU A 127 -16.00 -22.40 -13.57
C GLU A 127 -17.36 -21.78 -13.21
N PRO A 128 -17.42 -20.56 -12.66
CA PRO A 128 -18.68 -19.86 -12.44
C PRO A 128 -19.27 -19.44 -13.80
N GLY A 129 -20.20 -20.25 -14.30
CA GLY A 129 -21.01 -19.95 -15.47
C GLY A 129 -21.86 -18.70 -15.25
N LEU A 130 -21.64 -17.70 -16.11
CA LEU A 130 -22.62 -16.65 -16.42
C LEU A 130 -23.96 -17.28 -16.87
N HIS A 131 -25.01 -16.46 -16.81
CA HIS A 131 -26.35 -16.60 -17.40
C HIS A 131 -27.47 -17.05 -16.45
N ALA A 132 -28.14 -16.06 -15.86
CA ALA A 132 -29.58 -16.11 -15.63
C ALA A 132 -30.18 -14.73 -15.98
N GLU A 133 -30.76 -14.63 -17.18
CA GLU A 133 -31.66 -13.54 -17.58
C GLU A 133 -33.01 -13.66 -16.83
N PRO A 134 -33.62 -12.55 -16.41
CA PRO A 134 -35.05 -12.51 -16.13
C PRO A 134 -35.78 -11.95 -17.36
N SER A 135 -36.40 -12.84 -18.14
CA SER A 135 -37.30 -12.46 -19.23
C SER A 135 -38.70 -12.17 -18.71
N ALA A 136 -39.27 -11.08 -19.21
CA ALA A 136 -40.50 -10.44 -18.80
C ALA A 136 -41.78 -11.12 -19.33
N ASN A 137 -42.85 -11.05 -18.53
CA ASN A 137 -44.26 -11.08 -18.97
C ASN A 137 -45.09 -10.58 -17.78
N GLY A 138 -46.02 -9.63 -17.83
CA GLY A 138 -46.74 -9.03 -18.95
C GLY A 138 -48.19 -8.78 -18.48
N ALA A 139 -48.47 -7.55 -18.04
CA ALA A 139 -49.76 -6.84 -18.01
C ALA A 139 -50.96 -7.36 -17.17
N SER A 140 -51.44 -6.50 -16.25
CA SER A 140 -52.83 -5.96 -16.24
C SER A 140 -52.99 -4.90 -15.12
N ALA A 141 -53.29 -3.65 -15.50
CA ALA A 141 -53.74 -2.56 -14.62
C ALA A 141 -55.26 -2.67 -14.34
N PRO A 142 -55.87 -1.90 -13.41
CA PRO A 142 -56.48 -0.60 -13.79
C PRO A 142 -56.50 0.43 -12.62
N PRO A 143 -57.36 1.48 -12.62
CA PRO A 143 -56.99 2.88 -12.78
C PRO A 143 -57.03 3.69 -11.46
N VAL A 144 -56.43 4.88 -11.53
CA VAL A 144 -56.39 5.92 -10.49
C VAL A 144 -57.73 6.67 -10.47
N ASP A 145 -58.30 6.85 -9.28
CA ASP A 145 -59.55 7.59 -9.05
C ASP A 145 -59.40 9.11 -9.27
N GLU A 146 -60.48 9.72 -9.73
CA GLU A 146 -60.76 11.16 -9.98
C GLU A 146 -60.61 12.04 -8.70
N PRO A 147 -60.55 13.39 -8.77
CA PRO A 147 -61.80 14.16 -8.88
C PRO A 147 -61.75 15.52 -9.62
N ARG A 148 -62.84 15.79 -10.37
CA ARG A 148 -63.36 17.08 -10.89
C ARG A 148 -62.64 17.80 -12.02
#